data_AF-A0A935QDS9-F1
#
_entry.id   AF-A0A935QDS9-F1
#
_cell.length_a   1.000
_cell.length_b   1.000
_cell.length_c   1.000
_cell.angle_alpha   90.00
_cell.angle_beta   90.00
_cell.angle_gamma   90.00
#
_symmetry.space_group_name_H-M   'P 1'
#
loop_
_entity.id
_entity.type
_entity.pdbx_description
1 polymer ?
#
loop_
_entity_poly.entity_id
_entity_poly.type
_entity_poly.pdbx_seq_one_letter_code
_entity_poly.pdbx_strand_id
1 'polypeptide(L)'
;MLAAAILLLPLATNAADLTSHWNSATGGAWETAANWSPVGVPNNGSNRYAAVLDHSGPITALITSTVTIDSLYVDADDEVQVGNYYQLHVSSSQGRRGIENRGVIRLNSLSSWTYLTLQDGPVRLTGGGELIGGGTTSIYNVVSGAGGGSLINVDNTIRGAMQLGYNTIAMDNQGTIIADNPLYQMLLDPSTNGMANSGLIRAENGAVMEL
;
A
#
# COMPACT_ATOMS: atom_id res chain seq x y z
N MET A 1 41.51 30.28 -37.76
CA MET A 1 40.16 29.71 -37.62
C MET A 1 40.14 28.93 -36.32
N LEU A 2 39.56 29.48 -35.26
CA LEU A 2 39.46 28.79 -33.97
C LEU A 2 38.20 27.91 -34.00
N ALA A 3 38.35 26.60 -33.87
CA ALA A 3 37.21 25.69 -33.74
C ALA A 3 36.79 25.65 -32.26
N ALA A 4 35.58 26.11 -31.96
CA ALA A 4 34.97 25.96 -30.64
C ALA A 4 34.42 24.54 -30.50
N ALA A 5 35.00 23.74 -29.60
CA ALA A 5 34.44 22.46 -29.21
C ALA A 5 33.28 22.68 -28.23
N ILE A 6 32.06 22.33 -28.65
CA ILE A 6 30.89 22.30 -27.77
C ILE A 6 31.02 21.04 -26.89
N LEU A 7 31.30 21.24 -25.61
CA LEU A 7 31.24 20.19 -24.60
C LEU A 7 29.77 19.90 -24.29
N LEU A 8 29.23 18.81 -24.83
CA LEU A 8 27.89 18.33 -24.50
C LEU A 8 27.97 17.54 -23.18
N LEU A 9 27.57 18.17 -22.06
CA LEU A 9 27.42 17.46 -20.79
C LEU A 9 26.20 16.54 -20.87
N PRO A 10 26.29 15.27 -20.44
CA PRO A 10 25.13 14.40 -20.36
C PRO A 10 24.13 14.98 -19.36
N LEU A 11 22.91 15.25 -19.81
CA LEU A 11 21.79 15.56 -18.92
C LEU A 11 21.55 14.32 -18.05
N ALA A 12 21.60 14.46 -16.73
CA ALA A 12 21.12 13.42 -15.83
C ALA A 12 19.64 13.18 -16.15
N THR A 13 19.30 11.97 -16.61
CA THR A 13 17.92 11.54 -16.78
C THR A 13 17.33 11.33 -15.39
N ASN A 14 16.63 12.34 -14.88
CA ASN A 14 15.82 12.16 -13.67
C ASN A 14 14.66 11.20 -13.99
N ALA A 15 14.30 10.38 -13.01
CA ALA A 15 13.13 9.52 -13.13
C ALA A 15 11.88 10.38 -13.40
N ALA A 16 11.08 10.01 -14.40
CA ALA A 16 9.84 10.72 -14.68
C ALA A 16 8.79 10.36 -13.62
N ASP A 17 8.08 11.37 -13.14
CA ASP A 17 6.94 11.24 -12.25
C ASP A 17 5.67 11.08 -13.08
N LEU A 18 5.07 9.89 -13.04
CA LEU A 18 3.94 9.50 -13.88
C LEU A 18 2.73 9.14 -13.03
N THR A 19 1.54 9.46 -13.54
CA THR A 19 0.27 8.99 -13.00
C THR A 19 -0.35 7.98 -13.96
N SER A 20 -0.66 6.80 -13.45
CA SER A 20 -1.33 5.73 -14.19
C SER A 20 -2.73 5.50 -13.62
N HIS A 21 -3.74 5.59 -14.48
CA HIS A 21 -5.14 5.36 -14.14
C HIS A 21 -5.55 3.95 -14.54
N TRP A 22 -6.21 3.23 -13.63
CA TRP A 22 -6.84 1.97 -13.97
C TRP A 22 -7.91 2.18 -15.03
N ASN A 23 -7.92 1.35 -16.06
CA ASN A 23 -8.83 1.49 -17.19
C ASN A 23 -9.73 0.25 -17.42
N SER A 24 -9.45 -0.88 -16.76
CA SER A 24 -10.21 -2.12 -16.98
C SER A 24 -11.54 -2.06 -16.23
N ALA A 25 -12.64 -2.14 -16.97
CA ALA A 25 -13.99 -2.08 -16.42
C ALA A 25 -14.44 -3.35 -15.67
N THR A 26 -13.62 -4.40 -15.65
CA THR A 26 -13.96 -5.69 -15.00
C THR A 26 -12.95 -6.10 -13.94
N GLY A 27 -11.97 -5.24 -13.62
CA GLY A 27 -10.79 -5.62 -12.83
C GLY A 27 -9.82 -6.51 -13.60
N GLY A 28 -8.90 -7.15 -12.88
CA GLY A 28 -7.88 -8.03 -13.45
C GLY A 28 -6.52 -7.85 -12.81
N ALA A 29 -5.50 -8.46 -13.41
CA ALA A 29 -4.13 -8.38 -12.91
C ALA A 29 -3.55 -6.96 -13.02
N TRP A 30 -2.88 -6.49 -11.98
CA TRP A 30 -2.15 -5.22 -11.95
C TRP A 30 -1.06 -5.18 -13.03
N GLU A 31 -0.44 -6.31 -13.31
CA GLU A 31 0.68 -6.47 -14.24
C GLU A 31 0.27 -6.43 -15.72
N THR A 32 -1.03 -6.42 -16.02
CA THR A 32 -1.50 -6.29 -17.40
C THR A 32 -1.41 -4.82 -17.80
N ALA A 33 -0.42 -4.47 -18.62
CA ALA A 33 -0.20 -3.07 -19.07
C ALA A 33 -1.45 -2.43 -19.73
N ALA A 34 -2.27 -3.25 -20.40
CA ALA A 34 -3.51 -2.79 -21.03
C ALA A 34 -4.60 -2.38 -20.02
N ASN A 35 -4.49 -2.77 -18.75
CA ASN A 35 -5.39 -2.37 -17.66
C ASN A 35 -5.11 -0.95 -17.14
N TRP A 36 -4.10 -0.26 -17.69
CA TRP A 36 -3.67 1.06 -17.28
C TRP A 36 -3.66 2.06 -18.42
N SER A 37 -3.91 3.32 -18.09
CA SER A 37 -3.82 4.47 -18.98
C SER A 37 -2.91 5.54 -18.36
N PRO A 38 -1.86 6.01 -19.07
CA PRO A 38 -1.36 5.50 -20.34
C PRO A 38 -0.94 4.02 -20.26
N VAL A 39 -0.94 3.32 -21.40
CA VAL A 39 -0.60 1.88 -21.44
C VAL A 39 0.80 1.65 -20.87
N GLY A 40 0.85 0.87 -19.79
CA GLY A 40 2.08 0.61 -19.04
C GLY A 40 1.78 0.24 -17.60
N VAL A 41 2.55 -0.67 -17.02
CA VAL A 41 2.35 -1.11 -15.64
C VAL A 41 2.96 -0.08 -14.69
N PRO A 42 2.20 0.50 -13.74
CA PRO A 42 2.79 1.29 -12.67
C PRO A 42 3.58 0.36 -11.74
N ASN A 43 4.90 0.40 -11.90
CA ASN A 43 5.87 -0.27 -11.06
C ASN A 43 7.20 0.48 -11.16
N ASN A 44 7.64 1.07 -10.06
CA ASN A 44 8.81 1.93 -10.00
C ASN A 44 10.07 1.22 -10.49
N GLY A 45 10.89 1.97 -11.20
CA GLY A 45 12.18 1.54 -11.73
C GLY A 45 12.91 2.79 -12.21
N SER A 46 13.13 2.91 -13.52
CA SER A 46 13.60 4.18 -14.11
C SER A 46 12.57 5.31 -13.98
N ASN A 47 11.28 4.98 -13.89
CA ASN A 47 10.19 5.93 -13.66
C ASN A 47 9.60 5.74 -12.27
N ARG A 48 8.83 6.73 -11.84
CA ARG A 48 8.13 6.81 -10.56
C ARG A 48 6.64 6.94 -10.81
N TYR A 49 5.83 6.16 -10.11
CA TYR A 49 4.39 6.05 -10.40
C TYR A 49 3.50 6.43 -9.23
N ALA A 50 2.47 7.20 -9.55
CA ALA A 50 1.22 7.28 -8.80
C ALA A 50 0.18 6.39 -9.49
N ALA A 51 -0.43 5.47 -8.75
CA ALA A 51 -1.50 4.62 -9.26
C ALA A 51 -2.86 5.15 -8.78
N VAL A 52 -3.82 5.23 -9.71
CA VAL A 52 -5.17 5.74 -9.44
C VAL A 52 -6.20 4.73 -9.93
N LEU A 53 -6.96 4.15 -9.00
CA LEU A 53 -8.15 3.36 -9.28
C LEU A 53 -9.36 4.26 -9.00
N ASP A 54 -9.95 4.77 -10.07
CA ASP A 54 -11.11 5.67 -10.05
C ASP A 54 -12.12 5.17 -11.08
N HIS A 55 -12.52 3.89 -10.95
CA HIS A 55 -13.48 3.31 -11.86
C HIS A 55 -14.92 3.64 -11.46
N SER A 56 -15.79 3.83 -12.45
CA SER A 56 -17.22 3.98 -12.21
C SER A 56 -17.85 2.60 -11.96
N GLY A 57 -17.70 2.08 -10.75
CA GLY A 57 -18.24 0.80 -10.31
C GLY A 57 -17.15 -0.15 -9.82
N PRO A 58 -17.53 -1.29 -9.22
CA PRO A 58 -16.58 -2.09 -8.46
C PRO A 58 -15.64 -2.89 -9.36
N ILE A 59 -14.33 -2.70 -9.15
CA ILE A 59 -13.30 -3.56 -9.73
C ILE A 59 -12.35 -4.10 -8.66
N THR A 60 -11.62 -5.16 -9.02
CA THR A 60 -10.48 -5.63 -8.24
C THR A 60 -9.23 -5.61 -9.11
N ALA A 61 -8.23 -4.81 -8.71
CA ALA A 61 -6.88 -4.88 -9.24
C ALA A 61 -6.07 -5.90 -8.41
N LEU A 62 -5.76 -7.04 -9.02
CA LEU A 62 -5.04 -8.14 -8.36
C LEU A 62 -3.53 -8.01 -8.61
N ILE A 63 -2.76 -7.83 -7.56
CA ILE A 63 -1.29 -7.86 -7.61
C ILE A 63 -0.82 -9.32 -7.55
N THR A 64 -0.07 -9.73 -8.56
CA THR A 64 0.49 -11.09 -8.72
C THR A 64 2.01 -11.08 -8.89
N SER A 65 2.65 -9.98 -8.50
CA SER A 65 4.10 -9.79 -8.47
C SER A 65 4.46 -8.72 -7.44
N THR A 66 5.75 -8.46 -7.21
CA THR A 66 6.14 -7.31 -6.37
C THR A 66 5.93 -6.00 -7.12
N VAL A 67 5.15 -5.10 -6.53
CA VAL A 67 4.84 -3.77 -7.07
C VAL A 67 5.41 -2.71 -6.15
N THR A 68 6.10 -1.71 -6.70
CA THR A 68 6.52 -0.51 -5.97
C THR A 68 5.91 0.72 -6.63
N ILE A 69 5.26 1.57 -5.86
CA ILE A 69 4.67 2.85 -6.30
C ILE A 69 4.90 3.91 -5.23
N ASP A 70 4.66 5.17 -5.54
CA ASP A 70 4.83 6.25 -4.54
C ASP A 70 3.51 6.77 -3.97
N SER A 71 2.40 6.53 -4.67
CA SER A 71 1.09 6.84 -4.13
C SER A 71 0.03 5.97 -4.75
N LEU A 72 -1.01 5.72 -3.96
CA LEU A 72 -2.16 4.93 -4.36
C LEU A 72 -3.43 5.73 -4.04
N TYR A 73 -4.30 5.87 -5.04
CA TYR A 73 -5.68 6.29 -4.86
C TYR A 73 -6.59 5.08 -5.17
N VAL A 74 -7.55 4.79 -4.29
CA VAL A 74 -8.57 3.76 -4.48
C VAL A 74 -9.95 4.38 -4.22
N ASP A 75 -10.81 4.43 -5.22
CA ASP A 75 -12.18 4.93 -5.08
C ASP A 75 -13.07 3.97 -4.25
N ALA A 76 -14.24 4.46 -3.82
CA ALA A 76 -15.06 3.81 -2.80
C ALA A 76 -15.54 2.39 -3.16
N ASP A 77 -15.74 2.12 -4.45
CA ASP A 77 -16.20 0.83 -4.94
C ASP A 77 -15.05 -0.10 -5.37
N ASP A 78 -13.81 0.41 -5.40
CA ASP A 78 -12.65 -0.29 -5.93
C ASP A 78 -11.87 -1.08 -4.87
N GLU A 79 -11.23 -2.17 -5.29
CA GLU A 79 -10.34 -2.98 -4.46
C GLU A 79 -8.96 -3.15 -5.10
N VAL A 80 -7.91 -2.93 -4.29
CA VAL A 80 -6.56 -3.45 -4.56
C VAL A 80 -6.35 -4.70 -3.71
N GLN A 81 -6.14 -5.84 -4.35
CA GLN A 81 -5.83 -7.08 -3.66
C GLN A 81 -4.37 -7.49 -3.88
N VAL A 82 -3.59 -7.57 -2.82
CA VAL A 82 -2.27 -8.20 -2.82
C VAL A 82 -2.45 -9.71 -2.73
N GLY A 83 -2.14 -10.43 -3.81
CA GLY A 83 -2.23 -11.88 -3.84
C GLY A 83 -1.22 -12.56 -2.91
N ASN A 84 -1.51 -13.80 -2.53
CA ASN A 84 -0.64 -14.63 -1.69
C ASN A 84 0.81 -14.60 -2.18
N TYR A 85 1.76 -14.46 -1.25
CA TYR A 85 3.22 -14.39 -1.48
C TYR A 85 3.74 -13.06 -2.08
N TYR A 86 2.86 -12.15 -2.52
CA TYR A 86 3.27 -10.91 -3.16
C TYR A 86 3.32 -9.71 -2.22
N GLN A 87 3.89 -8.61 -2.74
CA GLN A 87 4.19 -7.41 -1.96
C GLN A 87 3.78 -6.16 -2.74
N LEU A 88 3.13 -5.24 -2.04
CA LEU A 88 2.94 -3.87 -2.49
C LEU A 88 3.81 -2.95 -1.63
N HIS A 89 4.73 -2.22 -2.26
CA HIS A 89 5.51 -1.16 -1.63
C HIS A 89 4.92 0.20 -1.99
N VAL A 90 4.65 1.03 -0.97
CA VAL A 90 4.22 2.42 -1.16
C VAL A 90 5.25 3.35 -0.53
N SER A 91 5.99 4.08 -1.37
CA SER A 91 7.04 5.01 -0.97
C SER A 91 6.47 6.43 -0.79
N SER A 92 6.71 7.06 0.36
CA SER A 92 6.35 8.46 0.58
C SER A 92 7.42 9.47 0.08
N SER A 93 8.40 8.99 -0.69
CA SER A 93 9.49 9.84 -1.19
C SER A 93 8.97 11.04 -2.00
N GLN A 94 9.76 12.10 -2.07
CA GLN A 94 9.44 13.33 -2.83
C GLN A 94 8.16 14.06 -2.35
N GLY A 95 7.70 13.82 -1.11
CA GLY A 95 6.57 14.54 -0.52
C GLY A 95 5.19 14.11 -1.04
N ARG A 96 5.08 12.91 -1.60
CA ARG A 96 3.80 12.34 -2.06
C ARG A 96 2.92 11.92 -0.88
N ARG A 97 1.60 11.95 -1.11
CA ARG A 97 0.56 11.91 -0.05
C ARG A 97 0.30 10.53 0.55
N GLY A 98 1.08 9.51 0.20
CA GLY A 98 0.88 8.14 0.69
C GLY A 98 -0.29 7.44 0.00
N ILE A 99 -1.25 6.98 0.79
CA ILE A 99 -2.39 6.16 0.33
C ILE A 99 -3.69 6.90 0.63
N GLU A 100 -4.44 7.25 -0.41
CA GLU A 100 -5.83 7.68 -0.31
C GLU A 100 -6.75 6.52 -0.67
N ASN A 101 -7.17 5.79 0.35
CA ASN A 101 -8.04 4.63 0.23
C ASN A 101 -9.45 4.99 0.69
N ARG A 102 -10.38 5.03 -0.26
CA ARG A 102 -11.82 5.20 -0.03
C ARG A 102 -12.58 3.87 -0.18
N GLY A 103 -11.98 2.91 -0.90
CA GLY A 103 -12.47 1.54 -1.06
C GLY A 103 -11.71 0.56 -0.18
N VAL A 104 -11.19 -0.50 -0.79
CA VAL A 104 -10.54 -1.61 -0.07
C VAL A 104 -9.10 -1.85 -0.54
N ILE A 105 -8.19 -1.97 0.41
CA ILE A 105 -6.88 -2.62 0.21
C ILE A 105 -6.91 -3.94 0.96
N ARG A 106 -6.72 -5.06 0.27
CA ARG A 106 -6.74 -6.39 0.87
C ARG A 106 -5.40 -7.07 0.73
N LEU A 107 -4.84 -7.52 1.85
CA LEU A 107 -3.78 -8.53 1.86
C LEU A 107 -4.46 -9.91 1.89
N ASN A 108 -4.22 -10.75 0.89
CA ASN A 108 -4.92 -12.03 0.74
C ASN A 108 -3.96 -13.22 0.85
N SER A 109 -3.34 -13.36 2.02
CA SER A 109 -2.46 -14.51 2.32
C SER A 109 -3.23 -15.84 2.35
N LEU A 110 -2.68 -16.85 1.68
CA LEU A 110 -3.11 -18.25 1.71
C LEU A 110 -2.02 -19.11 2.37
N SER A 111 -1.50 -18.64 3.50
CA SER A 111 -0.39 -19.24 4.25
C SER A 111 1.01 -18.92 3.69
N SER A 112 1.16 -17.82 2.97
CA SER A 112 2.47 -17.26 2.60
C SER A 112 2.53 -15.78 2.94
N TRP A 113 3.72 -15.31 3.29
CA TRP A 113 3.96 -13.92 3.65
C TRP A 113 3.54 -12.97 2.52
N THR A 114 2.60 -12.09 2.82
CA THR A 114 1.96 -11.17 1.87
C THR A 114 1.99 -9.78 2.49
N TYR A 115 2.61 -8.82 1.80
CA TYR A 115 3.02 -7.56 2.43
C TYR A 115 2.38 -6.32 1.81
N LEU A 116 2.02 -5.37 2.68
CA LEU A 116 2.04 -3.95 2.37
C LEU A 116 3.26 -3.34 3.08
N THR A 117 4.23 -2.83 2.32
CA THR A 117 5.45 -2.23 2.88
C THR A 117 5.44 -0.72 2.68
N LEU A 118 5.53 0.03 3.77
CA LEU A 118 5.57 1.49 3.79
C LEU A 118 7.02 1.96 3.71
N GLN A 119 7.38 2.81 2.75
CA GLN A 119 8.78 3.14 2.47
C GLN A 119 9.09 4.64 2.45
N ASP A 120 10.35 4.96 2.71
CA ASP A 120 10.98 6.27 2.50
C ASP A 120 10.33 7.45 3.21
N GLY A 121 9.74 7.20 4.38
CA GLY A 121 9.12 8.20 5.25
C GLY A 121 7.69 7.87 5.68
N PRO A 122 7.00 8.82 6.33
CA PRO A 122 5.65 8.60 6.83
C PRO A 122 4.63 8.40 5.71
N VAL A 123 3.96 7.25 5.70
CA VAL A 123 2.82 6.98 4.82
C VAL A 123 1.54 7.24 5.59
N ARG A 124 0.75 8.18 5.07
CA ARG A 124 -0.59 8.49 5.57
C ARG A 124 -1.59 7.60 4.84
N LEU A 125 -2.48 6.97 5.59
CA LEU A 125 -3.62 6.23 5.09
C LEU A 125 -4.88 7.06 5.36
N THR A 126 -5.43 7.66 4.31
CA THR A 126 -6.58 8.59 4.34
C THR A 126 -7.73 8.10 3.45
N GLY A 127 -8.90 8.72 3.50
CA GLY A 127 -10.01 8.46 2.57
C GLY A 127 -11.17 7.65 3.16
N GLY A 128 -11.02 7.13 4.38
CA GLY A 128 -12.10 6.46 5.11
C GLY A 128 -12.40 5.02 4.69
N GLY A 129 -11.59 4.40 3.84
CA GLY A 129 -11.74 3.02 3.37
C GLY A 129 -11.26 1.96 4.36
N GLU A 130 -11.07 0.74 3.86
CA GLU A 130 -10.62 -0.41 4.63
C GLU A 130 -9.25 -0.94 4.19
N LEU A 131 -8.39 -1.26 5.16
CA LEU A 131 -7.23 -2.14 4.98
C LEU A 131 -7.52 -3.48 5.65
N ILE A 132 -7.62 -4.55 4.88
CA ILE A 132 -8.08 -5.85 5.37
C ILE A 132 -6.97 -6.89 5.29
N GLY A 133 -6.65 -7.49 6.43
CA GLY A 133 -5.89 -8.74 6.54
C GLY A 133 -6.84 -9.89 6.25
N GLY A 134 -7.02 -10.17 4.96
CA GLY A 134 -7.88 -11.22 4.44
C GLY A 134 -7.15 -12.56 4.29
N GLY A 135 -7.77 -13.54 3.66
CA GLY A 135 -7.21 -14.87 3.56
C GLY A 135 -7.41 -15.66 4.86
N THR A 136 -8.00 -16.84 4.73
CA THR A 136 -8.63 -17.55 5.85
C THR A 136 -7.65 -18.39 6.68
N THR A 137 -6.34 -18.17 6.57
CA THR A 137 -5.38 -19.20 6.99
C THR A 137 -4.20 -18.78 7.89
N SER A 138 -3.94 -17.49 8.18
CA SER A 138 -2.79 -17.14 9.04
C SER A 138 -2.66 -15.64 9.39
N ILE A 139 -1.68 -15.32 10.25
CA ILE A 139 -1.15 -13.97 10.51
C ILE A 139 -0.14 -13.47 9.45
N TYR A 140 0.00 -14.16 8.31
CA TYR A 140 1.03 -13.84 7.30
C TYR A 140 0.66 -12.67 6.37
N ASN A 141 -0.45 -11.99 6.63
CA ASN A 141 -0.64 -10.62 6.14
C ASN A 141 0.20 -9.71 7.01
N VAL A 142 1.05 -8.91 6.38
CA VAL A 142 1.99 -8.05 7.12
C VAL A 142 1.92 -6.64 6.57
N VAL A 143 1.78 -5.68 7.47
CA VAL A 143 2.08 -4.28 7.19
C VAL A 143 3.42 -3.97 7.85
N SER A 144 4.42 -3.63 7.06
CA SER A 144 5.79 -3.37 7.52
C SER A 144 6.33 -2.08 6.92
N GLY A 145 7.60 -1.79 7.13
CA GLY A 145 8.26 -0.71 6.41
C GLY A 145 9.75 -0.89 6.22
N ALA A 146 10.28 -0.02 5.36
CA ALA A 146 11.69 0.08 5.02
C ALA A 146 12.07 1.54 4.79
N GLY A 147 13.36 1.86 4.77
CA GLY A 147 13.82 3.23 4.43
C GLY A 147 13.29 4.33 5.36
N GLY A 148 12.96 4.02 6.62
CA GLY A 148 12.36 4.98 7.56
C GLY A 148 10.83 5.13 7.42
N GLY A 149 10.16 4.14 6.83
CA GLY A 149 8.70 4.07 6.76
C GLY A 149 8.00 4.20 8.11
N SER A 150 6.82 4.81 8.13
CA SER A 150 5.89 4.79 9.27
C SER A 150 4.45 4.76 8.81
N LEU A 151 3.54 4.26 9.65
CA LEU A 151 2.10 4.27 9.39
C LEU A 151 1.42 5.40 10.16
N ILE A 152 0.67 6.25 9.46
CA ILE A 152 -0.30 7.16 10.06
C ILE A 152 -1.67 6.79 9.53
N ASN A 153 -2.45 6.04 10.31
CA ASN A 153 -3.84 5.71 9.96
C ASN A 153 -4.74 6.88 10.33
N VAL A 154 -5.12 7.70 9.36
CA VAL A 154 -5.83 8.96 9.62
C VAL A 154 -7.31 8.73 9.89
N ASP A 155 -7.98 8.00 9.01
CA ASP A 155 -9.44 7.82 9.03
C ASP A 155 -9.91 6.45 8.53
N ASN A 156 -8.99 5.56 8.14
CA ASN A 156 -9.33 4.24 7.62
C ASN A 156 -9.60 3.25 8.75
N THR A 157 -10.28 2.16 8.38
CA THR A 157 -10.44 0.98 9.22
C THR A 157 -9.43 -0.09 8.83
N ILE A 158 -8.53 -0.46 9.74
CA ILE A 158 -7.63 -1.60 9.59
C ILE A 158 -8.25 -2.79 10.31
N ARG A 159 -8.51 -3.90 9.63
CA ARG A 159 -9.20 -5.05 10.25
C ARG A 159 -8.78 -6.43 9.72
N GLY A 160 -9.26 -7.49 10.37
CA GLY A 160 -8.96 -8.87 10.01
C GLY A 160 -7.86 -9.48 10.86
N ALA A 161 -7.04 -10.34 10.24
CA ALA A 161 -5.88 -10.98 10.87
C ALA A 161 -4.60 -10.59 10.13
N MET A 162 -3.67 -9.95 10.83
CA MET A 162 -2.39 -9.50 10.29
C MET A 162 -1.39 -9.19 11.41
N GLN A 163 -0.12 -9.07 11.02
CA GLN A 163 0.91 -8.40 11.81
C GLN A 163 1.03 -6.95 11.31
N LEU A 164 0.64 -6.00 12.15
CA LEU A 164 0.67 -4.57 11.87
C LEU A 164 1.91 -3.97 12.54
N GLY A 165 2.90 -3.60 11.74
CA GLY A 165 4.14 -2.98 12.17
C GLY A 165 5.38 -3.88 11.98
N TYR A 166 5.26 -5.16 12.32
CA TYR A 166 6.32 -6.18 12.20
C TYR A 166 7.66 -5.76 12.82
N ASN A 167 7.62 -4.99 13.92
CA ASN A 167 8.78 -4.39 14.59
C ASN A 167 9.64 -3.50 13.66
N THR A 168 9.06 -3.01 12.55
CA THR A 168 9.81 -2.24 11.53
C THR A 168 9.41 -0.78 11.43
N ILE A 169 8.21 -0.41 11.87
CA ILE A 169 7.67 0.96 11.71
C ILE A 169 7.10 1.54 12.99
N ALA A 170 7.19 2.86 13.14
CA ALA A 170 6.35 3.59 14.09
C ALA A 170 4.90 3.62 13.58
N MET A 171 3.93 3.70 14.49
CA MET A 171 2.52 3.74 14.16
C MET A 171 1.81 4.89 14.87
N ASP A 172 0.93 5.59 14.15
CA ASP A 172 0.00 6.58 14.71
C ASP A 172 -1.41 6.24 14.24
N ASN A 173 -2.25 5.72 15.14
CA ASN A 173 -3.64 5.41 14.86
C ASN A 173 -4.56 6.55 15.28
N GLN A 174 -5.12 7.24 14.29
CA GLN A 174 -6.15 8.27 14.44
C GLN A 174 -7.53 7.75 13.97
N GLY A 175 -7.53 6.74 13.10
CA GLY A 175 -8.70 6.02 12.63
C GLY A 175 -9.10 4.85 13.53
N THR A 176 -9.37 3.69 12.92
CA THR A 176 -9.88 2.50 13.63
C THR A 176 -9.05 1.26 13.31
N ILE A 177 -8.72 0.47 14.33
CA ILE A 177 -8.09 -0.85 14.21
C ILE A 177 -8.98 -1.89 14.91
N ILE A 178 -9.37 -2.95 14.19
CA ILE A 178 -10.31 -3.96 14.67
C ILE A 178 -9.75 -5.36 14.43
N ALA A 179 -9.54 -6.12 15.50
CA ALA A 179 -9.46 -7.57 15.38
C ALA A 179 -10.89 -8.13 15.33
N ASP A 180 -11.29 -8.73 14.20
CA ASP A 180 -12.62 -9.32 13.99
C ASP A 180 -12.57 -10.76 13.48
N ASN A 181 -11.37 -11.32 13.35
CA ASN A 181 -11.16 -12.72 12.98
C ASN A 181 -11.06 -13.61 14.25
N PRO A 182 -12.00 -14.53 14.48
CA PRO A 182 -11.99 -15.38 15.68
C PRO A 182 -10.95 -16.49 15.65
N LEU A 183 -10.34 -16.78 14.49
CA LEU A 183 -9.41 -17.89 14.32
C LEU A 183 -7.94 -17.45 14.40
N TYR A 184 -7.66 -16.22 13.99
CA TYR A 184 -6.30 -15.68 13.94
C TYR A 184 -6.27 -14.26 14.48
N GLN A 185 -5.24 -13.96 15.27
CA GLN A 185 -5.11 -12.68 15.93
C GLN A 185 -4.72 -11.55 14.98
N MET A 186 -5.01 -10.32 15.41
CA MET A 186 -4.31 -9.13 14.96
C MET A 186 -3.17 -8.85 15.95
N LEU A 187 -1.93 -8.87 15.48
CA LEU A 187 -0.75 -8.51 16.26
C LEU A 187 -0.34 -7.08 15.90
N LEU A 188 -0.29 -6.20 16.89
CA LEU A 188 0.25 -4.85 16.79
C LEU A 188 1.72 -4.92 17.25
N ASP A 189 2.67 -4.76 16.33
CA ASP A 189 4.10 -4.93 16.61
C ASP A 189 4.86 -3.68 16.14
N PRO A 190 4.75 -2.55 16.85
CA PRO A 190 5.46 -1.33 16.49
C PRO A 190 6.97 -1.49 16.67
N SER A 191 7.74 -0.75 15.90
CA SER A 191 9.18 -0.59 16.14
C SER A 191 9.47 0.05 17.50
N THR A 192 10.75 0.16 17.84
CA THR A 192 11.23 0.91 19.03
C THR A 192 10.78 2.38 19.10
N ASN A 193 10.31 2.97 18.00
CA ASN A 193 9.71 4.31 17.98
C ASN A 193 8.26 4.33 18.50
N GLY A 194 7.68 3.16 18.79
CA GLY A 194 6.41 2.98 19.47
C GLY A 194 5.17 3.17 18.59
N MET A 195 4.03 3.16 19.28
CA MET A 195 2.71 3.39 18.73
C MET A 195 2.00 4.50 19.51
N ALA A 196 1.47 5.49 18.80
CA ALA A 196 0.49 6.43 19.32
C ALA A 196 -0.92 5.99 18.91
N ASN A 197 -1.89 6.22 19.79
CA ASN A 197 -3.30 5.98 19.48
C ASN A 197 -4.17 7.12 20.00
N SER A 198 -4.76 7.87 19.09
CA SER A 198 -5.85 8.82 19.36
C SER A 198 -7.20 8.34 18.80
N GLY A 199 -7.20 7.23 18.07
CA GLY A 199 -8.38 6.58 17.50
C GLY A 199 -8.88 5.38 18.31
N LEU A 200 -9.59 4.48 17.63
CA LEU A 200 -10.17 3.27 18.22
C LEU A 200 -9.29 2.05 17.95
N ILE A 201 -9.09 1.24 18.99
CA ILE A 201 -8.49 -0.09 18.94
C ILE A 201 -9.44 -1.05 19.67
N ARG A 202 -9.93 -2.11 19.01
CA ARG A 202 -10.86 -3.07 19.63
C ARG A 202 -10.70 -4.49 19.08
N ALA A 203 -11.04 -5.46 19.92
CA ALA A 203 -11.27 -6.84 19.50
C ALA A 203 -12.77 -7.15 19.60
N GLU A 204 -13.32 -7.81 18.59
CA GLU A 204 -14.73 -8.17 18.48
C GLU A 204 -14.89 -9.63 18.03
N ASN A 205 -16.12 -10.17 18.11
CA ASN A 205 -16.45 -11.51 17.61
C ASN A 205 -15.58 -12.66 18.17
N GLY A 206 -15.00 -12.49 19.36
CA GLY A 206 -14.08 -13.48 19.95
C GLY A 206 -12.68 -13.48 19.34
N ALA A 207 -12.34 -12.48 18.52
CA ALA A 207 -10.99 -12.28 18.03
C ALA A 207 -10.02 -11.91 19.16
N VAL A 208 -8.74 -12.17 18.89
CA VAL A 208 -7.64 -11.80 19.77
C VAL A 208 -6.88 -10.62 19.16
N MET A 209 -6.61 -9.62 19.99
CA MET A 209 -5.68 -8.55 19.69
C MET A 209 -4.51 -8.63 20.65
N GLU A 210 -3.30 -8.67 20.09
CA GLU A 210 -2.03 -8.72 20.83
C GLU A 210 -1.22 -7.45 20.52
N LEU A 211 -0.50 -6.95 21.52
CA LEU A 211 0.42 -5.82 21.46
C LEU A 211 1.76 -6.22 22.08
#